data_AF-A0A7Y6FAX9-F1
#
_entry.id   AF-A0A7Y6FAX9-F1
#
_cell.length_a   1.000
_cell.length_b   1.000
_cell.length_c   1.000
_cell.angle_alpha   90.00
_cell.angle_beta   90.00
_cell.angle_gamma   90.00
#
_symmetry.space_group_name_H-M   'P 1'
#
loop_
_entity.id
_entity.type
_entity.pdbx_description
1 polymer ?
#
loop_
_entity_poly.entity_id
_entity_poly.type
_entity_poly.pdbx_seq_one_letter_code
_entity_poly.pdbx_strand_id
1 'polypeptide(L)'
;MWRLDKSRKQFFVDCGNPEENFWKTLFEQSGHQNLLEGDKYSEFLSWKPHRSNCPELDIATKNLLESAPVEWMATMRNIFVARSFKGDVNAEASSFRGAGIIELNYGFTLAAMIYSTLFSHFYDAIRAAGKEVDWNYDDTAVTEMIVEELERAAFEPIEVTDREVQAWAVNRHVKATHPLQIELPKKRTQGEHHNLVLAIEEFVIGHEYCHHMLGHTDSAFRHAQAARGAVADWLDRIGWSDFASALNEDQVEELEADVGSFLLLSGVLSGNVSRSRIYRAVGGSMLGLVALSHANDTWLSGGESHPDFLTRYEVMYRLIKELVMDMPIGVSDGHPMGFLIQIRGFISAILQTRASNSGGDFKKPNFLNVFSWMIDQEVEFKKELKSKRVI
;
A
#
# COMPACT_ATOMS: atom_id res chain seq x y z
N MET A 1 24.85 12.50 -12.50
CA MET A 1 23.79 13.03 -11.62
C MET A 1 22.59 13.36 -12.48
N TRP A 2 21.40 12.86 -12.11
CA TRP A 2 20.18 13.07 -12.89
C TRP A 2 19.72 14.53 -12.86
N ARG A 3 18.91 14.93 -13.86
CA ARG A 3 18.29 16.26 -13.92
C ARG A 3 16.80 16.12 -14.17
N LEU A 4 15.99 16.77 -13.34
CA LEU A 4 14.53 16.67 -13.41
C LEU A 4 13.96 17.05 -14.79
N ASP A 5 14.48 18.09 -15.42
CA ASP A 5 14.03 18.56 -16.74
C ASP A 5 14.27 17.51 -17.83
N LYS A 6 15.38 16.78 -17.75
CA LYS A 6 15.68 15.66 -18.64
C LYS A 6 14.79 14.45 -18.34
N SER A 7 14.62 14.10 -17.06
CA SER A 7 13.74 13.00 -16.65
C SER A 7 12.31 13.19 -17.15
N ARG A 8 11.74 14.38 -16.95
CA ARG A 8 10.40 14.73 -17.42
C ARG A 8 10.29 14.64 -18.94
N LYS A 9 11.20 15.27 -19.67
CA LYS A 9 11.19 15.26 -21.14
C LYS A 9 11.31 13.84 -21.69
N GLN A 10 12.19 13.03 -21.10
CA GLN A 10 12.41 11.65 -21.52
C GLN A 10 11.14 10.82 -21.36
N PHE A 11 10.46 10.90 -20.21
CA PHE A 11 9.17 10.22 -19.99
C PHE A 11 8.13 10.54 -21.08
N PHE A 12 7.92 11.83 -21.37
CA PHE A 12 6.91 12.24 -22.36
C PHE A 12 7.28 11.82 -23.79
N VAL A 13 8.57 11.82 -24.13
CA VAL A 13 9.08 11.28 -25.41
C VAL A 13 8.79 9.78 -25.52
N ASP A 14 9.09 9.01 -24.47
CA ASP A 14 8.90 7.55 -24.46
C ASP A 14 7.42 7.15 -24.45
N CYS A 15 6.57 7.96 -23.83
CA CYS A 15 5.12 7.77 -23.83
C CYS A 15 4.44 8.25 -25.12
N GLY A 16 5.09 9.08 -25.93
CA GLY A 16 4.49 9.68 -27.14
C GLY A 16 3.35 10.66 -26.84
N ASN A 17 3.28 11.20 -25.62
CA ASN A 17 2.23 12.10 -25.17
C ASN A 17 2.76 13.53 -24.96
N PRO A 18 1.93 14.57 -25.09
CA PRO A 18 2.32 15.94 -24.76
C PRO A 18 2.64 16.09 -23.26
N GLU A 19 3.49 17.08 -22.91
CA GLU A 19 3.82 17.40 -21.50
C GLU A 19 2.62 18.02 -20.76
N GLU A 20 1.64 17.19 -20.42
CA GLU A 20 0.39 17.62 -19.79
C GLU A 20 -0.04 16.76 -18.61
N ASN A 21 -1.13 17.18 -17.96
CA ASN A 21 -1.75 16.47 -16.86
C ASN A 21 -2.27 15.09 -17.32
N PHE A 22 -1.87 14.02 -16.63
CA PHE A 22 -2.30 12.64 -16.86
C PHE A 22 -3.82 12.50 -17.06
N TRP A 23 -4.62 13.22 -16.25
CA TRP A 23 -6.07 13.11 -16.30
C TRP A 23 -6.67 13.60 -17.62
N LYS A 24 -6.00 14.52 -18.33
CA LYS A 24 -6.41 14.91 -19.70
C LYS A 24 -6.28 13.74 -20.65
N THR A 25 -5.10 13.14 -20.69
CA THR A 25 -4.81 11.97 -21.51
C THR A 25 -5.77 10.81 -21.19
N LEU A 26 -6.08 10.57 -19.91
CA LEU A 26 -7.06 9.55 -19.51
C LEU A 26 -8.46 9.83 -20.09
N PHE A 27 -8.97 11.04 -19.92
CA PHE A 27 -10.32 11.40 -20.38
C PHE A 27 -10.42 11.39 -21.91
N GLU A 28 -9.37 11.83 -22.61
CA GLU A 28 -9.29 11.74 -24.07
C GLU A 28 -9.35 10.29 -24.55
N GLN A 29 -8.50 9.42 -23.99
CA GLN A 29 -8.45 8.00 -24.35
C GLN A 29 -9.74 7.24 -23.99
N SER A 30 -10.41 7.66 -22.92
CA SER A 30 -11.69 7.08 -22.48
C SER A 30 -12.91 7.67 -23.20
N GLY A 31 -12.73 8.62 -24.12
CA GLY A 31 -13.82 9.25 -24.87
C GLY A 31 -14.70 10.20 -24.05
N HIS A 32 -14.24 10.67 -22.90
CA HIS A 32 -14.96 11.57 -22.00
C HIS A 32 -14.66 13.05 -22.29
N GLN A 33 -14.82 13.46 -23.55
CA GLN A 33 -14.53 14.84 -24.01
C GLN A 33 -15.33 15.91 -23.25
N ASN A 34 -16.55 15.58 -22.82
CA ASN A 34 -17.39 16.45 -22.00
C ASN A 34 -16.77 16.83 -20.65
N LEU A 35 -15.86 16.00 -20.09
CA LEU A 35 -15.15 16.32 -18.86
C LEU A 35 -13.99 17.29 -19.08
N LEU A 36 -13.44 17.34 -20.31
CA LEU A 36 -12.35 18.24 -20.69
C LEU A 36 -12.83 19.67 -20.96
N GLU A 37 -14.05 19.79 -21.50
CA GLU A 37 -14.68 21.07 -21.86
C GLU A 37 -15.45 21.71 -20.69
N GLY A 38 -15.70 20.96 -19.61
CA GLY A 38 -16.50 21.42 -18.48
C GLY A 38 -15.74 22.34 -17.51
N ASP A 39 -16.35 23.49 -17.17
CA ASP A 39 -15.79 24.46 -16.21
C ASP A 39 -15.43 23.84 -14.85
N LYS A 40 -16.18 22.82 -14.42
CA LYS A 40 -16.02 22.15 -13.12
C LYS A 40 -14.60 21.61 -12.89
N TYR A 41 -13.93 21.11 -13.93
CA TYR A 41 -12.61 20.51 -13.82
C TYR A 41 -11.50 21.37 -14.46
N SER A 42 -11.84 22.56 -14.96
CA SER A 42 -10.92 23.42 -15.71
C SER A 42 -9.64 23.76 -14.93
N GLU A 43 -9.75 24.14 -13.65
CA GLU A 43 -8.61 24.44 -12.79
C GLU A 43 -7.71 23.20 -12.60
N PHE A 44 -8.30 22.07 -12.25
CA PHE A 44 -7.59 20.80 -12.06
C PHE A 44 -6.87 20.35 -13.34
N LEU A 45 -7.54 20.42 -14.48
CA LEU A 45 -6.97 20.05 -15.79
C LEU A 45 -5.95 21.08 -16.29
N SER A 46 -5.96 22.31 -15.78
CA SER A 46 -4.95 23.33 -16.10
C SER A 46 -3.62 23.14 -15.37
N TRP A 47 -3.58 22.29 -14.35
CA TRP A 47 -2.36 21.94 -13.63
C TRP A 47 -1.28 21.40 -14.58
N LYS A 48 -0.02 21.83 -14.39
CA LYS A 48 1.09 21.52 -15.30
C LYS A 48 2.12 20.59 -14.67
N PRO A 49 2.62 19.58 -15.41
CA PRO A 49 3.67 18.69 -14.93
C PRO A 49 4.96 19.40 -14.50
N HIS A 50 5.46 19.04 -13.33
CA HIS A 50 6.76 19.51 -12.83
C HIS A 50 7.62 18.35 -12.31
N ARG A 51 7.32 17.82 -11.13
CA ARG A 51 7.97 16.59 -10.62
C ARG A 51 7.18 15.32 -10.91
N SER A 52 5.92 15.50 -11.29
CA SER A 52 5.02 14.45 -11.70
C SER A 52 4.15 14.90 -12.88
N ASN A 53 3.53 13.96 -13.59
CA ASN A 53 2.48 14.24 -14.59
C ASN A 53 1.06 14.27 -13.97
N CYS A 54 0.92 13.96 -12.69
CA CYS A 54 -0.34 13.86 -11.96
C CYS A 54 -0.27 14.67 -10.65
N PRO A 55 -1.28 15.53 -10.34
CA PRO A 55 -1.29 16.32 -9.11
C PRO A 55 -1.18 15.48 -7.83
N GLU A 56 -1.87 14.34 -7.78
CA GLU A 56 -1.87 13.43 -6.64
C GLU A 56 -0.48 12.80 -6.41
N LEU A 57 0.19 12.38 -7.49
CA LEU A 57 1.56 11.86 -7.39
C LEU A 57 2.59 12.95 -7.08
N ASP A 58 2.32 14.21 -7.42
CA ASP A 58 3.16 15.35 -7.00
C ASP A 58 3.07 15.55 -5.47
N ILE A 59 1.87 15.39 -4.89
CA ILE A 59 1.69 15.37 -3.42
C ILE A 59 2.43 14.19 -2.80
N ALA A 60 2.26 12.97 -3.33
CA ALA A 60 2.97 11.78 -2.84
C ALA A 60 4.49 11.99 -2.85
N THR A 61 5.02 12.46 -3.98
CA THR A 61 6.44 12.76 -4.16
C THR A 61 6.92 13.81 -3.18
N LYS A 62 6.16 14.89 -2.97
CA LYS A 62 6.50 15.92 -2.00
C LYS A 62 6.58 15.37 -0.58
N ASN A 63 5.60 14.56 -0.17
CA ASN A 63 5.57 13.95 1.15
C ASN A 63 6.79 13.04 1.37
N LEU A 64 7.16 12.22 0.37
CA LEU A 64 8.35 11.37 0.43
C LEU A 64 9.64 12.19 0.53
N LEU A 65 9.76 13.27 -0.25
CA LEU A 65 10.92 14.18 -0.19
C LEU A 65 11.07 14.87 1.16
N GLU A 66 9.97 15.24 1.82
CA GLU A 66 9.97 15.81 3.16
C GLU A 66 10.35 14.79 4.25
N SER A 67 10.30 13.50 3.93
CA SER A 67 10.62 12.38 4.82
C SER A 67 12.05 11.86 4.62
N ALA A 68 12.68 12.22 3.52
CA ALA A 68 13.97 11.69 3.10
C ALA A 68 15.13 12.31 3.89
N PRO A 69 16.21 11.54 4.16
CA PRO A 69 17.50 12.11 4.54
C PRO A 69 17.96 13.17 3.54
N VAL A 70 18.73 14.16 3.99
CA VAL A 70 19.20 15.28 3.14
C VAL A 70 19.94 14.77 1.91
N GLU A 71 20.71 13.71 2.08
CA GLU A 71 21.49 13.05 1.05
C GLU A 71 20.61 12.41 -0.03
N TRP A 72 19.53 11.75 0.37
CA TRP A 72 18.57 11.10 -0.54
C TRP A 72 17.75 12.15 -1.26
N MET A 73 17.24 13.13 -0.52
CA MET A 73 16.40 14.22 -1.01
C MET A 73 17.06 14.95 -2.20
N ALA A 74 18.37 15.16 -2.17
CA ALA A 74 19.10 15.80 -3.28
C ALA A 74 19.01 15.01 -4.59
N THR A 75 19.04 13.68 -4.53
CA THR A 75 18.91 12.82 -5.70
C THR A 75 17.45 12.63 -6.10
N MET A 76 16.59 12.31 -5.14
CA MET A 76 15.15 12.09 -5.35
C MET A 76 14.46 13.28 -6.03
N ARG A 77 14.85 14.53 -5.70
CA ARG A 77 14.32 15.75 -6.34
C ARG A 77 14.51 15.82 -7.86
N ASN A 78 15.42 15.00 -8.41
CA ASN A 78 15.73 14.92 -9.84
C ASN A 78 15.06 13.73 -10.56
N ILE A 79 14.27 12.96 -9.83
CA ILE A 79 13.51 11.83 -10.37
C ILE A 79 12.11 12.33 -10.71
N PHE A 80 11.63 11.97 -11.90
CA PHE A 80 10.28 12.28 -12.34
C PHE A 80 9.37 11.10 -12.05
N VAL A 81 8.29 11.33 -11.29
CA VAL A 81 7.33 10.28 -10.92
C VAL A 81 6.08 10.43 -11.78
N ALA A 82 5.76 9.44 -12.59
CA ALA A 82 4.70 9.56 -13.58
C ALA A 82 3.69 8.43 -13.47
N ARG A 83 2.43 8.73 -13.67
CA ARG A 83 1.40 7.71 -13.91
C ARG A 83 1.38 7.34 -15.39
N SER A 84 1.38 6.06 -15.70
CA SER A 84 1.34 5.57 -17.08
C SER A 84 0.32 4.44 -17.26
N PHE A 85 0.04 4.08 -18.52
CA PHE A 85 -0.82 2.95 -18.89
C PHE A 85 -0.01 1.73 -19.33
N LYS A 86 1.33 1.81 -19.24
CA LYS A 86 2.25 0.79 -19.74
C LYS A 86 2.72 -0.10 -18.59
N GLY A 87 3.26 -1.26 -18.96
CA GLY A 87 3.83 -2.20 -17.99
C GLY A 87 2.79 -3.05 -17.28
N ASP A 88 3.27 -3.75 -16.26
CA ASP A 88 2.45 -4.57 -15.38
C ASP A 88 1.76 -3.70 -14.32
N VAL A 89 0.91 -4.31 -13.49
CA VAL A 89 0.16 -3.59 -12.46
C VAL A 89 1.06 -3.37 -11.23
N ASN A 90 2.07 -2.52 -11.41
CA ASN A 90 3.10 -2.20 -10.42
C ASN A 90 3.61 -0.75 -10.60
N ALA A 91 4.70 -0.42 -9.91
CA ALA A 91 5.57 0.67 -10.32
C ALA A 91 6.91 0.10 -10.83
N GLU A 92 7.64 0.94 -11.56
CA GLU A 92 8.95 0.59 -12.10
C GLU A 92 9.89 1.81 -12.08
N ALA A 93 11.07 1.63 -11.49
CA ALA A 93 12.19 2.54 -11.55
C ALA A 93 13.02 2.31 -12.83
N SER A 94 13.23 3.38 -13.61
CA SER A 94 14.12 3.33 -14.77
C SER A 94 15.13 4.48 -14.76
N SER A 95 16.30 4.23 -15.34
CA SER A 95 17.32 5.27 -15.50
C SER A 95 17.95 5.24 -16.89
N PHE A 96 18.04 6.39 -17.54
CA PHE A 96 18.62 6.51 -18.88
C PHE A 96 19.35 7.83 -19.08
N ARG A 97 20.62 7.78 -19.52
CA ARG A 97 21.42 8.97 -19.96
C ARG A 97 21.27 10.24 -19.10
N GLY A 98 21.23 10.10 -17.77
CA GLY A 98 21.09 11.23 -16.85
C GLY A 98 19.64 11.64 -16.52
N ALA A 99 18.67 10.77 -16.78
CA ALA A 99 17.31 10.80 -16.28
C ALA A 99 17.08 9.65 -15.28
N GLY A 100 16.28 9.92 -14.25
CA GLY A 100 15.69 8.91 -13.36
C GLY A 100 14.18 9.09 -13.37
N ILE A 101 13.44 8.02 -13.61
CA ILE A 101 11.99 8.04 -13.78
C ILE A 101 11.40 6.91 -12.92
N ILE A 102 10.29 7.19 -12.26
CA ILE A 102 9.45 6.19 -11.61
C ILE A 102 8.11 6.21 -12.33
N GLU A 103 7.72 5.09 -12.92
CA GLU A 103 6.42 4.94 -13.57
C GLU A 103 5.48 4.14 -12.66
N LEU A 104 4.29 4.68 -12.38
CA LEU A 104 3.22 4.00 -11.65
C LEU A 104 2.12 3.64 -12.64
N ASN A 105 1.86 2.35 -12.83
CA ASN A 105 0.78 1.91 -13.69
C ASN A 105 -0.58 2.35 -13.11
N TYR A 106 -1.46 2.94 -13.92
CA TYR A 106 -2.77 3.39 -13.45
C TYR A 106 -3.67 2.25 -12.93
N GLY A 107 -3.51 1.04 -13.47
CA GLY A 107 -4.14 -0.16 -12.93
C GLY A 107 -3.77 -0.39 -11.47
N PHE A 108 -2.55 -0.06 -11.05
CA PHE A 108 -2.17 -0.18 -9.64
C PHE A 108 -2.90 0.85 -8.77
N THR A 109 -3.01 2.10 -9.23
CA THR A 109 -3.84 3.12 -8.57
C THR A 109 -5.29 2.61 -8.40
N LEU A 110 -5.85 1.99 -9.43
CA LEU A 110 -7.20 1.41 -9.35
C LEU A 110 -7.28 0.25 -8.35
N ALA A 111 -6.28 -0.64 -8.31
CA ALA A 111 -6.22 -1.68 -7.28
C ALA A 111 -6.16 -1.06 -5.88
N ALA A 112 -5.30 -0.05 -5.66
CA ALA A 112 -5.19 0.64 -4.39
C ALA A 112 -6.52 1.28 -3.93
N MET A 113 -7.28 1.86 -4.87
CA MET A 113 -8.64 2.36 -4.61
C MET A 113 -9.58 1.23 -4.19
N ILE A 114 -9.60 0.11 -4.91
CA ILE A 114 -10.46 -1.04 -4.58
C ILE A 114 -10.12 -1.56 -3.19
N TYR A 115 -8.85 -1.83 -2.88
CA TYR A 115 -8.45 -2.34 -1.57
C TYR A 115 -8.70 -1.35 -0.43
N SER A 116 -8.62 -0.05 -0.70
CA SER A 116 -9.01 0.98 0.27
C SER A 116 -10.51 0.95 0.55
N THR A 117 -11.35 0.71 -0.46
CA THR A 117 -12.80 0.53 -0.32
C THR A 117 -13.13 -0.75 0.45
N LEU A 118 -12.54 -1.88 0.07
CA LEU A 118 -12.74 -3.18 0.73
C LEU A 118 -12.35 -3.14 2.20
N PHE A 119 -11.18 -2.56 2.50
CA PHE A 119 -10.75 -2.39 3.89
C PHE A 119 -11.69 -1.48 4.67
N SER A 120 -12.25 -0.44 4.04
CA SER A 120 -13.22 0.44 4.68
C SER A 120 -14.51 -0.29 5.06
N HIS A 121 -15.04 -1.15 4.18
CA HIS A 121 -16.20 -2.00 4.48
C HIS A 121 -15.91 -2.95 5.65
N PHE A 122 -14.77 -3.65 5.60
CA PHE A 122 -14.33 -4.54 6.67
C PHE A 122 -14.16 -3.80 8.01
N TYR A 123 -13.52 -2.64 8.00
CA TYR A 123 -13.29 -1.83 9.19
C TYR A 123 -14.60 -1.30 9.80
N ASP A 124 -15.55 -0.87 8.98
CA ASP A 124 -16.87 -0.43 9.46
C ASP A 124 -17.66 -1.58 10.09
N ALA A 125 -17.54 -2.80 9.55
CA ALA A 125 -18.15 -4.00 10.14
C ALA A 125 -17.56 -4.33 11.52
N ILE A 126 -16.23 -4.28 11.68
CA ILE A 126 -15.56 -4.43 13.00
C ILE A 126 -16.06 -3.37 13.99
N ARG A 127 -16.13 -2.11 13.54
CA ARG A 127 -16.57 -1.00 14.38
C ARG A 127 -18.03 -1.17 14.81
N ALA A 128 -18.89 -1.66 13.92
CA ALA A 128 -20.28 -1.96 14.23
C ALA A 128 -20.37 -3.14 15.22
N ALA A 129 -19.60 -4.22 15.03
CA ALA A 129 -19.54 -5.33 15.98
C ALA A 129 -19.16 -4.88 17.40
N GLY A 130 -18.17 -4.00 17.54
CA GLY A 130 -17.72 -3.51 18.84
C GLY A 130 -18.63 -2.48 19.51
N LYS A 131 -19.60 -1.89 18.79
CA LYS A 131 -20.45 -0.80 19.31
C LYS A 131 -21.94 -1.11 19.33
N GLU A 132 -22.40 -1.89 18.36
CA GLU A 132 -23.80 -2.09 18.05
C GLU A 132 -24.28 -3.49 18.47
N VAL A 133 -23.36 -4.44 18.70
CA VAL A 133 -23.68 -5.78 19.21
C VAL A 133 -23.57 -5.81 20.74
N ASP A 134 -24.68 -6.09 21.42
CA ASP A 134 -24.67 -6.43 22.83
C ASP A 134 -24.42 -7.94 22.99
N TRP A 135 -23.17 -8.30 23.27
CA TRP A 135 -22.74 -9.69 23.43
C TRP A 135 -23.30 -10.37 24.68
N ASN A 136 -23.94 -9.62 25.59
CA ASN A 136 -24.62 -10.15 26.77
C ASN A 136 -26.14 -10.25 26.57
N TYR A 137 -26.63 -10.00 25.35
CA TYR A 137 -28.06 -10.03 25.05
C TYR A 137 -28.55 -11.48 24.90
N ASP A 138 -29.57 -11.84 25.67
CA ASP A 138 -30.11 -13.21 25.71
C ASP A 138 -30.90 -13.63 24.44
N ASP A 139 -31.26 -12.69 23.57
CA ASP A 139 -31.93 -12.99 22.30
C ASP A 139 -30.89 -13.36 21.23
N THR A 140 -30.66 -14.66 21.09
CA THR A 140 -29.70 -15.20 20.13
C THR A 140 -30.09 -14.91 18.68
N ALA A 141 -31.39 -14.80 18.36
CA ALA A 141 -31.84 -14.61 16.98
C ALA A 141 -31.52 -13.21 16.45
N VAL A 142 -31.73 -12.16 17.26
CA VAL A 142 -31.39 -10.79 16.87
C VAL A 142 -29.87 -10.63 16.72
N THR A 143 -29.10 -11.22 17.64
CA THR A 143 -27.64 -11.19 17.59
C THR A 143 -27.11 -11.93 16.36
N GLU A 144 -27.65 -13.11 16.04
CA GLU A 144 -27.31 -13.87 14.82
C GLU A 144 -27.59 -13.05 13.55
N MET A 145 -28.76 -12.41 13.45
CA MET A 145 -29.11 -11.57 12.30
C MET A 145 -28.14 -10.39 12.11
N ILE A 146 -27.75 -9.71 13.19
CA ILE A 146 -26.79 -8.61 13.12
C ILE A 146 -25.43 -9.14 12.65
N VAL A 147 -24.96 -10.25 13.22
CA VAL A 147 -23.68 -10.86 12.86
C VAL A 147 -23.65 -11.28 11.39
N GLU A 148 -24.71 -11.90 10.87
CA GLU A 148 -24.82 -12.26 9.46
C GLU A 148 -24.73 -11.05 8.53
N GLU A 149 -25.36 -9.93 8.91
CA GLU A 149 -25.29 -8.70 8.13
C GLU A 149 -23.88 -8.08 8.16
N LEU A 150 -23.20 -8.13 9.32
CA LEU A 150 -21.81 -7.69 9.45
C LEU A 150 -20.87 -8.57 8.63
N GLU A 151 -21.07 -9.88 8.64
CA GLU A 151 -20.30 -10.82 7.83
C GLU A 151 -20.47 -10.54 6.33
N ARG A 152 -21.71 -10.35 5.87
CA ARG A 152 -21.99 -9.99 4.48
C ARG A 152 -21.32 -8.67 4.10
N ALA A 153 -21.49 -7.62 4.90
CA ALA A 153 -20.90 -6.32 4.63
C ALA A 153 -19.35 -6.38 4.60
N ALA A 154 -18.74 -7.21 5.44
CA ALA A 154 -17.29 -7.36 5.51
C ALA A 154 -16.70 -8.19 4.36
N PHE A 155 -17.35 -9.31 3.99
CA PHE A 155 -16.74 -10.33 3.14
C PHE A 155 -17.30 -10.42 1.72
N GLU A 156 -18.56 -10.04 1.47
CA GLU A 156 -19.12 -10.04 0.12
C GLU A 156 -18.32 -9.16 -0.86
N PRO A 157 -17.86 -7.94 -0.49
CA PRO A 157 -17.01 -7.13 -1.36
C PRO A 157 -15.68 -7.82 -1.71
N ILE A 158 -15.10 -8.57 -0.77
CA ILE A 158 -13.87 -9.34 -0.96
C ILE A 158 -14.13 -10.48 -1.95
N GLU A 159 -15.22 -11.24 -1.75
CA GLU A 159 -15.59 -12.33 -2.65
C GLU A 159 -15.83 -11.86 -4.09
N VAL A 160 -16.51 -10.73 -4.27
CA VAL A 160 -16.75 -10.15 -5.59
C VAL A 160 -15.42 -9.79 -6.26
N THR A 161 -14.52 -9.15 -5.51
CA THR A 161 -13.22 -8.76 -6.03
C THR A 161 -12.38 -9.97 -6.42
N ASP A 162 -12.38 -11.02 -5.59
CA ASP A 162 -11.63 -12.26 -5.85
C ASP A 162 -12.07 -12.96 -7.15
N ARG A 163 -13.37 -12.91 -7.48
CA ARG A 163 -13.89 -13.48 -8.74
C ARG A 163 -13.47 -12.69 -9.97
N GLU A 164 -13.31 -11.38 -9.84
CA GLU A 164 -12.96 -10.50 -10.97
C GLU A 164 -11.45 -10.44 -11.23
N VAL A 165 -10.62 -10.78 -10.24
CA VAL A 165 -9.18 -10.56 -10.34
C VAL A 165 -8.48 -11.33 -11.46
N GLN A 166 -9.02 -12.48 -11.84
CA GLN A 166 -8.48 -13.27 -12.95
C GLN A 166 -8.47 -12.45 -14.25
N ALA A 167 -9.46 -11.56 -14.43
CA ALA A 167 -9.49 -10.65 -15.56
C ALA A 167 -8.44 -9.53 -15.44
N TRP A 168 -8.01 -9.15 -14.23
CA TRP A 168 -6.99 -8.11 -14.04
C TRP A 168 -5.61 -8.61 -14.43
N ALA A 169 -5.23 -9.81 -13.97
CA ALA A 169 -3.95 -10.43 -14.29
C ALA A 169 -3.80 -10.70 -15.79
N VAL A 170 -4.84 -11.26 -16.43
CA VAL A 170 -4.83 -11.57 -17.87
C VAL A 170 -4.75 -10.32 -18.74
N ASN A 171 -5.51 -9.28 -18.38
CA ASN A 171 -5.59 -8.08 -19.22
C ASN A 171 -4.51 -7.06 -18.87
N ARG A 172 -3.74 -7.24 -17.78
CA ARG A 172 -2.84 -6.21 -17.20
C ARG A 172 -3.52 -4.88 -16.93
N HIS A 173 -4.83 -4.91 -16.69
CA HIS A 173 -5.65 -3.74 -16.42
C HIS A 173 -6.60 -4.06 -15.28
N VAL A 174 -6.56 -3.24 -14.24
CA VAL A 174 -7.53 -3.30 -13.15
C VAL A 174 -8.72 -2.44 -13.55
N LYS A 175 -9.92 -3.01 -13.43
CA LYS A 175 -11.17 -2.27 -13.67
C LYS A 175 -12.14 -2.63 -12.55
N ALA A 176 -12.63 -1.62 -11.85
CA ALA A 176 -13.73 -1.78 -10.94
C ALA A 176 -15.04 -1.75 -11.75
N THR A 177 -15.75 -2.87 -11.82
CA THR A 177 -17.04 -2.95 -12.51
C THR A 177 -18.21 -3.08 -11.55
N HIS A 178 -17.96 -3.56 -10.32
CA HIS A 178 -19.00 -3.79 -9.35
C HIS A 178 -19.14 -2.62 -8.35
N PRO A 179 -20.36 -2.22 -7.95
CA PRO A 179 -20.57 -1.16 -6.96
C PRO A 179 -19.81 -1.39 -5.64
N LEU A 180 -19.73 -2.65 -5.18
CA LEU A 180 -18.99 -3.00 -3.95
C LEU A 180 -17.47 -2.70 -3.99
N GLN A 181 -16.90 -2.48 -5.18
CA GLN A 181 -15.49 -2.09 -5.33
C GLN A 181 -15.29 -0.56 -5.35
N ILE A 182 -16.37 0.21 -5.55
CA ILE A 182 -16.32 1.66 -5.83
C ILE A 182 -17.05 2.47 -4.75
N GLU A 183 -18.17 1.95 -4.24
CA GLU A 183 -19.01 2.64 -3.27
C GLU A 183 -18.41 2.51 -1.87
N LEU A 184 -18.01 3.66 -1.32
CA LEU A 184 -17.54 3.76 0.06
C LEU A 184 -18.69 3.51 1.04
N PRO A 185 -18.42 2.88 2.21
CA PRO A 185 -19.43 2.75 3.24
C PRO A 185 -19.81 4.13 3.80
N LYS A 186 -21.07 4.28 4.22
CA LYS A 186 -21.67 5.57 4.59
C LYS A 186 -20.90 6.35 5.67
N LYS A 187 -20.17 5.66 6.55
CA LYS A 187 -19.44 6.27 7.67
C LYS A 187 -18.04 6.78 7.26
N ARG A 188 -17.61 6.56 6.00
CA ARG A 188 -16.28 6.94 5.51
C ARG A 188 -16.33 8.17 4.61
N THR A 189 -15.45 9.13 4.86
CA THR A 189 -15.34 10.32 3.99
C THR A 189 -14.45 10.05 2.79
N GLN A 190 -14.70 10.76 1.68
CA GLN A 190 -13.84 10.69 0.49
C GLN A 190 -12.39 11.12 0.79
N GLY A 191 -12.21 12.10 1.68
CA GLY A 191 -10.87 12.55 2.09
C GLY A 191 -10.07 11.48 2.82
N GLU A 192 -10.69 10.75 3.76
CA GLU A 192 -10.03 9.64 4.45
C GLU A 192 -9.68 8.49 3.50
N HIS A 193 -10.57 8.19 2.56
CA HIS A 193 -10.32 7.20 1.51
C HIS A 193 -9.12 7.61 0.64
N HIS A 194 -9.13 8.82 0.08
CA HIS A 194 -8.02 9.30 -0.76
C HIS A 194 -6.70 9.39 0.00
N ASN A 195 -6.72 9.73 1.28
CA ASN A 195 -5.52 9.73 2.10
C ASN A 195 -4.89 8.34 2.25
N LEU A 196 -5.71 7.28 2.30
CA LEU A 196 -5.24 5.90 2.35
C LEU A 196 -4.72 5.43 1.00
N VAL A 197 -5.42 5.73 -0.10
CA VAL A 197 -4.94 5.47 -1.47
C VAL A 197 -3.59 6.14 -1.70
N LEU A 198 -3.46 7.41 -1.33
CA LEU A 198 -2.20 8.15 -1.44
C LEU A 198 -1.09 7.52 -0.60
N ALA A 199 -1.40 6.93 0.56
CA ALA A 199 -0.41 6.23 1.37
C ALA A 199 0.09 4.96 0.70
N ILE A 200 -0.79 4.23 0.00
CA ILE A 200 -0.44 3.05 -0.79
C ILE A 200 0.45 3.46 -1.96
N GLU A 201 0.09 4.52 -2.69
CA GLU A 201 0.91 5.03 -3.79
C GLU A 201 2.27 5.55 -3.30
N GLU A 202 2.31 6.25 -2.17
CA GLU A 202 3.58 6.67 -1.56
C GLU A 202 4.47 5.48 -1.21
N PHE A 203 3.92 4.38 -0.69
CA PHE A 203 4.71 3.21 -0.36
C PHE A 203 5.34 2.60 -1.62
N VAL A 204 4.58 2.46 -2.70
CA VAL A 204 5.10 1.87 -3.94
C VAL A 204 6.07 2.82 -4.64
N ILE A 205 5.79 4.12 -4.70
CA ILE A 205 6.76 5.10 -5.21
C ILE A 205 8.03 5.14 -4.33
N GLY A 206 7.86 5.03 -3.00
CA GLY A 206 8.95 4.96 -2.04
C GLY A 206 9.82 3.72 -2.25
N HIS A 207 9.23 2.59 -2.63
CA HIS A 207 9.94 1.35 -2.97
C HIS A 207 10.84 1.58 -4.20
N GLU A 208 10.32 2.19 -5.27
CA GLU A 208 11.11 2.53 -6.46
C GLU A 208 12.22 3.57 -6.17
N TYR A 209 11.94 4.55 -5.31
CA TYR A 209 13.00 5.44 -4.81
C TYR A 209 14.10 4.65 -4.10
N CYS A 210 13.75 3.61 -3.34
CA CYS A 210 14.73 2.80 -2.63
C CYS A 210 15.58 1.98 -3.58
N HIS A 211 15.06 1.41 -4.67
CA HIS A 211 15.93 0.77 -5.69
C HIS A 211 17.02 1.72 -6.19
N HIS A 212 16.66 2.98 -6.46
CA HIS A 212 17.64 4.00 -6.83
C HIS A 212 18.61 4.37 -5.69
N MET A 213 18.12 4.55 -4.46
CA MET A 213 18.94 5.00 -3.32
C MET A 213 19.83 3.88 -2.76
N LEU A 214 19.44 2.62 -2.90
CA LEU A 214 20.18 1.46 -2.42
C LEU A 214 21.17 0.92 -3.47
N GLY A 215 21.08 1.43 -4.70
CA GLY A 215 22.00 1.08 -5.78
C GLY A 215 21.62 -0.18 -6.55
N HIS A 216 20.34 -0.58 -6.49
CA HIS A 216 19.78 -1.71 -7.25
C HIS A 216 19.64 -1.39 -8.75
N THR A 217 19.73 -0.10 -9.12
CA THR A 217 19.68 0.36 -10.52
C THR A 217 21.05 0.79 -11.04
N ASP A 218 21.27 0.68 -12.37
CA ASP A 218 22.52 0.94 -13.11
C ASP A 218 23.25 2.26 -12.81
N SER A 219 22.58 3.26 -12.22
CA SER A 219 23.22 4.52 -11.82
C SER A 219 23.34 4.64 -10.31
N ALA A 220 24.55 4.34 -9.81
CA ALA A 220 24.87 4.37 -8.39
C ALA A 220 24.65 5.76 -7.78
N PHE A 221 23.67 5.85 -6.89
CA PHE A 221 23.63 6.90 -5.89
C PHE A 221 24.93 6.83 -5.06
N ARG A 222 25.63 7.96 -4.92
CA ARG A 222 26.97 8.00 -4.30
C ARG A 222 27.03 7.48 -2.86
N HIS A 223 25.89 7.44 -2.17
CA HIS A 223 25.79 6.97 -0.79
C HIS A 223 25.02 5.65 -0.66
N ALA A 224 24.90 4.89 -1.75
CA ALA A 224 24.16 3.63 -1.79
C ALA A 224 24.62 2.63 -0.73
N GLN A 225 25.93 2.50 -0.50
CA GLN A 225 26.46 1.60 0.52
C GLN A 225 26.01 1.97 1.94
N ALA A 226 26.00 3.26 2.28
CA ALA A 226 25.53 3.72 3.58
C ALA A 226 24.00 3.58 3.72
N ALA A 227 23.26 3.84 2.64
CA ALA A 227 21.82 3.63 2.57
C ALA A 227 21.45 2.16 2.78
N ARG A 228 22.13 1.25 2.08
CA ARG A 228 21.95 -0.20 2.21
C ARG A 228 22.33 -0.70 3.60
N GLY A 229 23.42 -0.20 4.18
CA GLY A 229 23.79 -0.50 5.57
C GLY A 229 22.68 -0.12 6.57
N ALA A 230 22.07 1.06 6.41
CA ALA A 230 20.98 1.47 7.30
C ALA A 230 19.73 0.58 7.18
N VAL A 231 19.41 0.08 5.98
CA VAL A 231 18.30 -0.88 5.77
C VAL A 231 18.66 -2.25 6.32
N ALA A 232 19.88 -2.74 6.07
CA ALA A 232 20.38 -4.00 6.58
C ALA A 232 20.37 -4.04 8.12
N ASP A 233 20.75 -2.95 8.80
CA ASP A 233 20.67 -2.85 10.26
C ASP A 233 19.24 -3.07 10.79
N TRP A 234 18.22 -2.63 10.06
CA TRP A 234 16.82 -2.86 10.43
C TRP A 234 16.36 -4.29 10.13
N LEU A 235 16.78 -4.84 8.99
CA LEU A 235 16.54 -6.24 8.65
C LEU A 235 17.15 -7.19 9.71
N ASP A 236 18.36 -6.89 10.19
CA ASP A 236 19.03 -7.68 11.22
C ASP A 236 18.28 -7.62 12.57
N ARG A 237 17.73 -6.45 12.95
CA ARG A 237 16.92 -6.30 14.18
C ARG A 237 15.69 -7.19 14.20
N ILE A 238 15.10 -7.43 13.04
CA ILE A 238 13.89 -8.26 12.92
C ILE A 238 14.21 -9.75 12.69
N GLY A 239 15.49 -10.13 12.72
CA GLY A 239 15.94 -11.51 12.55
C GLY A 239 15.55 -12.09 11.20
N TRP A 240 15.71 -11.32 10.12
CA TRP A 240 15.31 -11.73 8.77
C TRP A 240 16.18 -12.85 8.16
N SER A 241 17.29 -13.23 8.82
CA SER A 241 18.26 -14.24 8.36
C SER A 241 17.63 -15.58 8.01
N ASP A 242 16.54 -15.94 8.70
CA ASP A 242 15.79 -17.17 8.46
C ASP A 242 15.21 -17.22 7.03
N PHE A 243 14.84 -16.05 6.47
CA PHE A 243 14.29 -15.92 5.13
C PHE A 243 15.38 -15.73 4.08
N ALA A 244 16.45 -15.00 4.41
CA ALA A 244 17.49 -14.59 3.46
C ALA A 244 18.12 -15.77 2.71
N SER A 245 18.27 -16.93 3.37
CA SER A 245 18.88 -18.12 2.75
C SER A 245 18.08 -18.74 1.60
N ALA A 246 16.77 -18.47 1.54
CA ALA A 246 15.87 -18.99 0.52
C ALA A 246 15.65 -18.03 -0.65
N LEU A 247 16.23 -16.82 -0.60
CA LEU A 247 16.02 -15.76 -1.57
C LEU A 247 17.25 -15.60 -2.47
N ASN A 248 17.02 -15.27 -3.72
CA ASN A 248 18.08 -14.81 -4.62
C ASN A 248 18.39 -13.31 -4.40
N GLU A 249 19.41 -12.80 -5.09
CA GLU A 249 19.85 -11.41 -4.93
C GLU A 249 18.75 -10.40 -5.28
N ASP A 250 18.07 -10.56 -6.41
CA ASP A 250 16.97 -9.69 -6.84
C ASP A 250 15.84 -9.67 -5.79
N GLN A 251 15.48 -10.83 -5.26
CA GLN A 251 14.46 -10.97 -4.21
C GLN A 251 14.88 -10.30 -2.89
N VAL A 252 16.17 -10.29 -2.57
CA VAL A 252 16.70 -9.54 -1.42
C VAL A 252 16.59 -8.04 -1.68
N GLU A 253 16.94 -7.57 -2.87
CA GLU A 253 16.84 -6.16 -3.24
C GLU A 253 15.41 -5.62 -3.15
N GLU A 254 14.42 -6.44 -3.50
CA GLU A 254 12.99 -6.14 -3.34
C GLU A 254 12.57 -5.98 -1.88
N LEU A 255 13.06 -6.85 -0.99
CA LEU A 255 12.82 -6.72 0.45
C LEU A 255 13.51 -5.50 1.05
N GLU A 256 14.75 -5.23 0.62
CA GLU A 256 15.48 -4.02 1.02
C GLU A 256 14.72 -2.76 0.57
N ALA A 257 14.12 -2.77 -0.62
CA ALA A 257 13.29 -1.67 -1.12
C ALA A 257 11.98 -1.50 -0.34
N ASP A 258 11.29 -2.59 0.03
CA ASP A 258 10.10 -2.55 0.89
C ASP A 258 10.40 -1.95 2.27
N VAL A 259 11.44 -2.47 2.92
CA VAL A 259 11.88 -1.98 4.24
C VAL A 259 12.32 -0.53 4.13
N GLY A 260 13.14 -0.19 3.15
CA GLY A 260 13.58 1.18 2.88
C GLY A 260 12.40 2.13 2.68
N SER A 261 11.40 1.73 1.90
CA SER A 261 10.19 2.53 1.65
C SER A 261 9.42 2.78 2.94
N PHE A 262 9.19 1.75 3.75
CA PHE A 262 8.50 1.91 5.03
C PHE A 262 9.27 2.83 5.99
N LEU A 263 10.59 2.67 6.08
CA LEU A 263 11.45 3.53 6.91
C LEU A 263 11.45 4.99 6.41
N LEU A 264 11.37 5.19 5.09
CA LEU A 264 11.21 6.50 4.47
C LEU A 264 9.84 7.12 4.82
N LEU A 265 8.73 6.43 4.56
CA LEU A 265 7.37 6.92 4.84
C LEU A 265 7.15 7.23 6.33
N SER A 266 7.64 6.34 7.20
CA SER A 266 7.52 6.51 8.66
C SER A 266 8.38 7.67 9.20
N GLY A 267 9.34 8.16 8.41
CA GLY A 267 10.27 9.22 8.79
C GLY A 267 11.45 8.74 9.64
N VAL A 268 11.65 7.43 9.77
CA VAL A 268 12.75 6.85 10.57
C VAL A 268 14.10 7.26 10.01
N LEU A 269 14.27 7.21 8.68
CA LEU A 269 15.54 7.54 8.03
C LEU A 269 15.99 8.99 8.27
N SER A 270 15.04 9.93 8.39
CA SER A 270 15.32 11.34 8.63
C SER A 270 15.20 11.77 10.09
N GLY A 271 14.88 10.83 11.00
CA GLY A 271 14.63 11.13 12.42
C GLY A 271 13.33 11.93 12.67
N ASN A 272 12.47 12.08 11.67
CA ASN A 272 11.22 12.85 11.73
C ASN A 272 9.99 11.95 11.97
N VAL A 273 10.15 10.96 12.84
CA VAL A 273 9.10 9.98 13.14
C VAL A 273 7.91 10.65 13.82
N SER A 274 6.70 10.34 13.35
CA SER A 274 5.46 10.74 14.00
C SER A 274 4.42 9.63 13.95
N ARG A 275 3.46 9.65 14.89
CA ARG A 275 2.36 8.68 14.89
C ARG A 275 1.60 8.69 13.57
N SER A 276 1.31 9.87 13.03
CA SER A 276 0.59 10.01 11.75
C SER A 276 1.37 9.36 10.60
N ARG A 277 2.69 9.56 10.54
CA ARG A 277 3.58 8.93 9.55
C ARG A 277 3.63 7.42 9.69
N ILE A 278 3.64 6.90 10.92
CA ILE A 278 3.60 5.46 11.17
C ILE A 278 2.27 4.85 10.74
N TYR A 279 1.12 5.42 11.13
CA TYR A 279 -0.18 4.93 10.66
C TYR A 279 -0.28 4.93 9.13
N ARG A 280 0.26 5.98 8.50
CA ARG A 280 0.34 6.11 7.05
C ARG A 280 1.21 5.02 6.43
N ALA A 281 2.41 4.80 6.96
CA ALA A 281 3.33 3.76 6.51
C ALA A 281 2.73 2.35 6.66
N VAL A 282 2.08 2.06 7.80
CA VAL A 282 1.43 0.76 8.07
C VAL A 282 0.29 0.50 7.09
N GLY A 283 -0.60 1.48 6.90
CA GLY A 283 -1.72 1.34 5.95
C GLY A 283 -1.24 1.23 4.51
N GLY A 284 -0.28 2.08 4.12
CA GLY A 284 0.30 2.11 2.78
C GLY A 284 1.01 0.82 2.43
N SER A 285 1.89 0.32 3.29
CA SER A 285 2.68 -0.88 3.02
C SER A 285 1.81 -2.13 3.00
N MET A 286 0.97 -2.34 4.02
CA MET A 286 0.21 -3.59 4.13
C MET A 286 -0.88 -3.70 3.06
N LEU A 287 -1.63 -2.63 2.79
CA LEU A 287 -2.63 -2.65 1.72
C LEU A 287 -2.00 -2.57 0.33
N GLY A 288 -0.84 -1.90 0.19
CA GLY A 288 -0.08 -1.88 -1.05
C GLY A 288 0.43 -3.27 -1.45
N LEU A 289 1.01 -4.01 -0.51
CA LEU A 289 1.42 -5.41 -0.74
C LEU A 289 0.24 -6.29 -1.16
N VAL A 290 -0.90 -6.16 -0.48
CA VAL A 290 -2.12 -6.90 -0.85
C VAL A 290 -2.57 -6.54 -2.27
N ALA A 291 -2.60 -5.24 -2.61
CA ALA A 291 -3.00 -4.79 -3.94
C ALA A 291 -2.06 -5.31 -5.04
N LEU A 292 -0.74 -5.23 -4.81
CA LEU A 292 0.27 -5.78 -5.72
C LEU A 292 0.10 -7.29 -5.91
N SER A 293 0.00 -8.03 -4.81
CA SER A 293 -0.07 -9.49 -4.86
C SER A 293 -1.35 -10.00 -5.48
N HIS A 294 -2.49 -9.32 -5.25
CA HIS A 294 -3.72 -9.70 -5.91
C HIS A 294 -3.70 -9.35 -7.40
N ALA A 295 -3.19 -8.18 -7.79
CA ALA A 295 -3.15 -7.77 -9.19
C ALA A 295 -2.21 -8.63 -10.06
N ASN A 296 -1.11 -9.13 -9.48
CA ASN A 296 -0.09 -9.91 -10.18
C ASN A 296 -0.09 -11.40 -9.85
N ASP A 297 -1.04 -11.86 -9.02
CA ASP A 297 -1.16 -13.25 -8.53
C ASP A 297 0.10 -13.82 -7.84
N THR A 298 0.80 -13.01 -7.04
CA THR A 298 2.07 -13.38 -6.38
C THR A 298 1.90 -13.80 -4.91
N TRP A 299 0.81 -14.51 -4.59
CA TRP A 299 0.46 -14.83 -3.20
C TRP A 299 1.35 -15.88 -2.54
N LEU A 300 1.58 -17.01 -3.23
CA LEU A 300 2.28 -18.19 -2.70
C LEU A 300 3.49 -18.62 -3.54
N SER A 301 3.60 -18.08 -4.75
CA SER A 301 4.73 -18.29 -5.64
C SER A 301 5.31 -16.93 -5.98
N GLY A 302 6.53 -16.67 -5.50
CA GLY A 302 7.33 -15.55 -5.97
C GLY A 302 7.68 -15.72 -7.44
N GLY A 303 7.94 -14.61 -8.11
CA GLY A 303 8.54 -14.62 -9.45
C GLY A 303 10.05 -14.90 -9.39
N GLU A 304 10.70 -14.90 -10.55
CA GLU A 304 12.18 -14.99 -10.59
C GLU A 304 12.84 -13.82 -9.84
N SER A 305 12.26 -12.61 -9.89
CA SER A 305 12.82 -11.40 -9.28
C SER A 305 12.13 -10.93 -7.98
N HIS A 306 10.88 -11.33 -7.71
CA HIS A 306 10.11 -10.82 -6.56
C HIS A 306 9.74 -11.94 -5.56
N PRO A 307 9.92 -11.74 -4.24
CA PRO A 307 9.41 -12.68 -3.24
C PRO A 307 7.88 -12.74 -3.24
N ASP A 308 7.33 -13.84 -2.73
CA ASP A 308 5.89 -13.99 -2.55
C ASP A 308 5.33 -13.02 -1.48
N PHE A 309 4.00 -12.85 -1.51
CA PHE A 309 3.29 -12.00 -0.56
C PHE A 309 3.57 -12.35 0.90
N LEU A 310 3.56 -13.63 1.27
CA LEU A 310 3.67 -14.03 2.68
C LEU A 310 5.05 -13.69 3.24
N THR A 311 6.10 -13.89 2.43
CA THR A 311 7.46 -13.48 2.78
C THR A 311 7.54 -11.97 3.00
N ARG A 312 7.08 -11.15 2.04
CA ARG A 312 7.10 -9.68 2.15
C ARG A 312 6.26 -9.19 3.34
N TYR A 313 5.07 -9.77 3.53
CA TYR A 313 4.17 -9.45 4.63
C TYR A 313 4.79 -9.76 6.00
N GLU A 314 5.44 -10.90 6.16
CA GLU A 314 6.05 -11.30 7.45
C GLU A 314 7.22 -10.38 7.82
N VAL A 315 8.08 -10.05 6.85
CA VAL A 315 9.17 -9.06 7.04
C VAL A 315 8.59 -7.72 7.46
N MET A 316 7.58 -7.22 6.75
CA MET A 316 6.91 -5.97 7.07
C MET A 316 6.20 -5.99 8.43
N TYR A 317 5.58 -7.11 8.80
CA TYR A 317 4.93 -7.28 10.10
C TYR A 317 5.94 -7.17 11.24
N ARG A 318 7.08 -7.88 11.13
CA ARG A 318 8.15 -7.83 12.13
C ARG A 318 8.76 -6.43 12.22
N LEU A 319 9.00 -5.77 11.08
CA LEU A 319 9.51 -4.40 11.04
C LEU A 319 8.58 -3.41 11.74
N ILE A 320 7.28 -3.46 11.43
CA ILE A 320 6.30 -2.58 12.08
C ILE A 320 6.30 -2.86 13.58
N LYS A 321 6.22 -4.13 13.99
CA LYS A 321 6.22 -4.51 15.40
C LYS A 321 7.45 -3.96 16.11
N GLU A 322 8.65 -4.22 15.58
CA GLU A 322 9.90 -3.73 16.16
C GLU A 322 9.91 -2.21 16.31
N LEU A 323 9.46 -1.48 15.29
CA LEU A 323 9.43 -0.02 15.33
C LEU A 323 8.45 0.55 16.35
N VAL A 324 7.26 -0.05 16.48
CA VAL A 324 6.16 0.59 17.22
C VAL A 324 5.98 0.09 18.64
N MET A 325 6.60 -1.03 19.03
CA MET A 325 6.39 -1.63 20.35
C MET A 325 6.82 -0.73 21.51
N ASP A 326 7.78 0.17 21.28
CA ASP A 326 8.25 1.10 22.32
C ASP A 326 7.44 2.41 22.33
N MET A 327 6.45 2.56 21.45
CA MET A 327 5.61 3.75 21.41
C MET A 327 4.62 3.78 22.59
N PRO A 328 4.35 4.98 23.14
CA PRO A 328 3.30 5.12 24.14
C PRO A 328 1.92 4.84 23.52
N ILE A 329 0.97 4.37 24.33
CA ILE A 329 -0.45 4.28 23.93
C ILE A 329 -1.00 5.70 23.83
N GLY A 330 -1.89 6.00 22.88
CA GLY A 330 -2.56 7.29 22.79
C GLY A 330 -3.59 7.56 23.87
N VAL A 331 -4.02 8.83 23.94
CA VAL A 331 -5.03 9.33 24.89
C VAL A 331 -6.40 8.63 24.70
N SER A 332 -6.64 8.00 23.55
CA SER A 332 -7.86 7.24 23.23
C SER A 332 -7.58 5.76 22.96
N ASP A 333 -6.58 5.18 23.65
CA ASP A 333 -6.11 3.81 23.46
C ASP A 333 -5.58 3.47 22.04
N GLY A 334 -5.44 4.48 21.16
CA GLY A 334 -4.91 4.29 19.82
C GLY A 334 -3.43 3.93 19.83
N HIS A 335 -3.09 2.80 19.19
CA HIS A 335 -1.73 2.33 18.95
C HIS A 335 -1.58 1.80 17.51
N PRO A 336 -0.45 2.01 16.81
CA PRO A 336 -0.23 1.46 15.47
C PRO A 336 -0.42 -0.06 15.38
N MET A 337 -0.05 -0.82 16.43
CA MET A 337 -0.33 -2.26 16.50
C MET A 337 -1.81 -2.61 16.44
N GLY A 338 -2.69 -1.80 17.04
CA GLY A 338 -4.14 -2.05 16.96
C GLY A 338 -4.65 -1.91 15.52
N PHE A 339 -4.14 -0.92 14.79
CA PHE A 339 -4.46 -0.76 13.37
C PHE A 339 -3.85 -1.86 12.50
N LEU A 340 -2.62 -2.28 12.81
CA LEU A 340 -2.00 -3.44 12.16
C LEU A 340 -2.86 -4.70 12.39
N ILE A 341 -3.31 -4.99 13.61
CA ILE A 341 -4.19 -6.14 13.91
C ILE A 341 -5.46 -6.12 13.05
N GLN A 342 -6.08 -4.95 12.86
CA GLN A 342 -7.25 -4.80 11.98
C GLN A 342 -6.90 -5.12 10.51
N ILE A 343 -5.78 -4.60 10.00
CA ILE A 343 -5.31 -4.93 8.66
C ILE A 343 -4.98 -6.42 8.53
N ARG A 344 -4.40 -7.04 9.56
CA ARG A 344 -4.13 -8.49 9.57
C ARG A 344 -5.42 -9.31 9.51
N GLY A 345 -6.47 -8.90 10.21
CA GLY A 345 -7.80 -9.51 10.11
C GLY A 345 -8.35 -9.42 8.68
N PHE A 346 -8.20 -8.27 8.04
CA PHE A 346 -8.59 -8.06 6.65
C PHE A 346 -7.79 -8.95 5.68
N ILE A 347 -6.47 -9.00 5.82
CA ILE A 347 -5.58 -9.85 5.02
C ILE A 347 -5.94 -11.32 5.19
N SER A 348 -6.20 -11.75 6.43
CA SER A 348 -6.64 -13.11 6.73
C SER A 348 -7.96 -13.44 6.05
N ALA A 349 -8.92 -12.51 6.02
CA ALA A 349 -10.18 -12.70 5.32
C ALA A 349 -9.97 -12.87 3.80
N ILE A 350 -9.10 -12.08 3.18
CA ILE A 350 -8.75 -12.22 1.75
C ILE A 350 -8.12 -13.59 1.48
N LEU A 351 -7.10 -13.98 2.27
CA LEU A 351 -6.39 -15.25 2.09
C LEU A 351 -7.33 -16.45 2.26
N GLN A 352 -8.22 -16.42 3.26
CA GLN A 352 -9.20 -17.49 3.50
C GLN A 352 -10.23 -17.58 2.37
N THR A 353 -10.75 -16.44 1.90
CA THR A 353 -11.66 -16.39 0.75
C THR A 353 -11.00 -17.03 -0.48
N ARG A 354 -9.76 -16.63 -0.79
CA ARG A 354 -8.97 -17.21 -1.89
C ARG A 354 -8.78 -18.71 -1.75
N ALA A 355 -8.30 -19.16 -0.59
CA ALA A 355 -8.06 -20.57 -0.32
C ALA A 355 -9.35 -21.39 -0.47
N SER A 356 -10.48 -20.87 0.02
CA SER A 356 -11.79 -21.53 -0.12
C SER A 356 -12.28 -21.61 -1.57
N ASN A 357 -11.99 -20.60 -2.39
CA ASN A 357 -12.36 -20.57 -3.81
C ASN A 357 -11.46 -21.44 -4.69
N SER A 358 -10.22 -21.69 -4.28
CA SER A 358 -9.28 -22.57 -5.01
C SER A 358 -9.58 -24.07 -4.93
N GLY A 359 -10.68 -24.47 -4.28
CA GLY A 359 -11.14 -25.87 -4.26
C GLY A 359 -10.44 -26.78 -3.26
N GLY A 360 -9.68 -26.22 -2.32
CA GLY A 360 -9.15 -26.95 -1.17
C GLY A 360 -10.20 -27.14 -0.06
N ASP A 361 -9.89 -27.97 0.94
CA ASP A 361 -10.74 -28.24 2.12
C ASP A 361 -10.74 -27.06 3.13
N PHE A 362 -10.74 -25.83 2.60
CA PHE A 362 -10.72 -24.58 3.37
C PHE A 362 -12.13 -24.02 3.49
N LYS A 363 -12.57 -23.77 4.73
CA LYS A 363 -13.84 -23.08 4.98
C LYS A 363 -13.73 -21.61 4.62
N LYS A 364 -14.83 -21.02 4.16
CA LYS A 364 -14.96 -19.57 4.02
C LYS A 364 -14.66 -18.87 5.36
N PRO A 365 -14.12 -17.64 5.32
CA PRO A 365 -13.91 -16.88 6.54
C PRO A 365 -15.23 -16.66 7.26
N ASN A 366 -15.20 -16.77 8.58
CA ASN A 366 -16.33 -16.47 9.45
C ASN A 366 -16.02 -15.22 10.27
N PHE A 367 -16.95 -14.27 10.29
CA PHE A 367 -16.71 -12.94 10.84
C PHE A 367 -16.41 -13.00 12.33
N LEU A 368 -17.18 -13.79 13.10
CA LEU A 368 -16.96 -13.94 14.53
C LEU A 368 -15.59 -14.55 14.85
N ASN A 369 -15.15 -15.54 14.07
CA ASN A 369 -13.85 -16.15 14.25
C ASN A 369 -12.71 -15.14 14.00
N VAL A 370 -12.80 -14.36 12.91
CA VAL A 370 -11.80 -13.32 12.60
C VAL A 370 -11.82 -12.22 13.67
N PHE A 371 -13.00 -11.76 14.07
CA PHE A 371 -13.17 -10.73 15.08
C PHE A 371 -12.67 -11.18 16.47
N SER A 372 -13.01 -12.39 16.90
CA SER A 372 -12.51 -12.99 18.16
C SER A 372 -10.99 -13.13 18.13
N TRP A 373 -10.44 -13.65 17.02
CA TRP A 373 -8.99 -13.76 16.86
C TRP A 373 -8.29 -12.40 16.96
N MET A 374 -8.86 -11.34 16.37
CA MET A 374 -8.32 -9.99 16.50
C MET A 374 -8.33 -9.49 17.95
N ILE A 375 -9.39 -9.78 18.72
CA ILE A 375 -9.46 -9.44 20.15
C ILE A 375 -8.36 -10.17 20.92
N ASP A 376 -8.16 -11.46 20.66
CA ASP A 376 -7.09 -12.25 21.29
C ASP A 376 -5.71 -11.65 21.00
N GLN A 377 -5.46 -11.28 19.74
CA GLN A 377 -4.23 -10.59 19.34
C GLN A 377 -4.05 -9.24 20.05
N GLU A 378 -5.13 -8.47 20.23
CA GLU A 378 -5.07 -7.20 20.97
C GLU A 378 -4.75 -7.42 22.46
N VAL A 379 -5.33 -8.46 23.07
CA VAL A 379 -5.05 -8.84 24.46
C VAL A 379 -3.60 -9.27 24.63
N GLU A 380 -3.08 -10.10 23.72
CA GLU A 380 -1.67 -10.52 23.71
C GLU A 380 -0.73 -9.32 23.57
N PHE A 381 -1.00 -8.42 22.62
CA PHE A 381 -0.24 -7.19 22.46
C PHE A 381 -0.25 -6.34 23.74
N LYS A 382 -1.40 -6.14 24.38
CA LYS A 382 -1.49 -5.38 25.64
C LYS A 382 -0.70 -6.03 26.77
N LYS A 383 -0.59 -7.37 26.81
CA LYS A 383 0.25 -8.09 27.77
C LYS A 383 1.74 -7.85 27.50
N GLU A 384 2.17 -7.96 26.25
CA GLU A 384 3.55 -7.73 25.82
C GLU A 384 3.99 -6.27 26.07
N LEU A 385 3.11 -5.30 25.81
CA LEU A 385 3.39 -3.90 26.07
C LEU A 385 3.52 -3.58 27.57
N LYS A 386 2.74 -4.26 28.42
CA LYS A 386 2.84 -4.14 29.88
C LYS A 386 4.15 -4.72 30.40
N SER A 387 4.60 -5.87 29.89
CA SER A 387 5.86 -6.49 30.35
C SER A 387 7.08 -5.64 30.01
N LYS A 388 7.08 -4.95 28.85
CA LYS A 388 8.15 -3.99 28.48
C LYS A 388 8.19 -2.71 29.32
N ARG A 389 7.10 -2.36 30.02
CA ARG A 389 7.00 -1.13 30.84
C ARG A 389 7.33 -1.34 32.32
N VAL A 390 7.70 -2.55 32.73
CA VAL A 390 8.19 -2.80 34.08
C VAL A 390 9.65 -2.37 34.16
N ILE A 391 9.88 -1.11 34.54
CA ILE A 391 11.17 -0.58 35.03
C ILE A 391 10.92 0.02 36.40
#